data_AF-A0A2T6FHG5-F1
#
_entry.id   AF-A0A2T6FHG5-F1
#
_cell.length_a   1.000
_cell.length_b   1.000
_cell.length_c   1.000
_cell.angle_alpha   90.00
_cell.angle_beta   90.00
_cell.angle_gamma   90.00
#
_symmetry.space_group_name_H-M   'P 1'
#
loop_
_entity.id
_entity.type
_entity.pdbx_description
1 polymer ?
#
loop_
_entity_poly.entity_id
_entity_poly.type
_entity_poly.pdbx_seq_one_letter_code
_entity_poly.pdbx_strand_id
1 'polypeptide(L)'
;MHLHPLTSTPKLLLLTYTLLITACGGSGGGGSNGYSSTPGSTGYSSAAPSSTPVSSSSPVSSSMSSSSELVSSSLSSSSLSSSSLSSSSVASALVPPVALVDSQLNAADGDYFVAKGTVLVGMPEAGGNTSFTGQAINKEGFTLYTFANDTTGVSNCSGNCLVNWPPLLANAGDQATPPYSIIERSMGTAGTALQWAYHGKPLYFFKNDTVAGQTAGKAINNWLLAKPWPIQLSANTTLGSHLTAAGTVKLAVPVNGAEQTSNADKNGFTLYTFDNDTAGISNCSGTCLTNWPALIAHAGAVATAPYSLVQRASGEMQWALNGMPLYFFAGDTAAGQFNGEAVGNNWFVARVPSVAVNNHASKGRLFVAHGNIVNASGTADNSRLDFTLYTFDQDTPGQTTCFGGCLVAWPALYAPADAKAFGDFSVIVRDANTGVKQWAYKGLPLYFYVGDTAPGDVTGEYTDWTIARP
;
A
#
# COMPACT_ATOMS: atom_id res chain seq x y z
N MET A 1 33.40 65.88 -2.52
CA MET A 1 32.70 65.33 -1.33
C MET A 1 32.69 63.83 -1.49
N HIS A 2 33.78 63.16 -1.09
CA HIS A 2 34.05 62.58 0.23
C HIS A 2 33.35 61.23 0.48
N LEU A 3 34.24 60.24 0.65
CA LEU A 3 34.10 58.81 0.91
C LEU A 3 33.63 58.53 2.35
N HIS A 4 32.91 57.42 2.58
CA HIS A 4 33.39 56.21 3.28
C HIS A 4 32.22 55.28 3.72
N PRO A 5 32.47 53.95 3.85
CA PRO A 5 31.50 52.94 4.26
C PRO A 5 31.62 52.60 5.77
N LEU A 6 30.58 51.98 6.35
CA LEU A 6 30.64 51.36 7.68
C LEU A 6 30.26 49.88 7.62
N THR A 7 31.22 49.07 8.04
CA THR A 7 31.17 47.64 8.35
C THR A 7 30.45 47.38 9.68
N SER A 8 29.70 46.28 9.80
CA SER A 8 29.36 45.69 11.10
C SER A 8 29.22 44.17 11.00
N THR A 9 30.14 43.48 11.66
CA THR A 9 30.15 42.03 11.93
C THR A 9 29.41 41.74 13.24
N PRO A 10 28.64 40.64 13.38
CA PRO A 10 28.17 40.21 14.69
C PRO A 10 29.22 39.32 15.40
N LYS A 11 29.52 39.67 16.65
CA LYS A 11 30.34 38.91 17.61
C LYS A 11 29.58 37.65 18.07
N LEU A 12 30.21 36.49 17.93
CA LEU A 12 29.77 35.22 18.52
C LEU A 12 30.34 35.11 19.94
N LEU A 13 29.45 35.02 20.95
CA LEU A 13 29.80 34.78 22.35
C LEU A 13 30.09 33.29 22.54
N LEU A 14 31.33 32.94 22.88
CA LEU A 14 31.72 31.59 23.29
C LEU A 14 31.51 31.47 24.82
N LEU A 15 30.52 30.68 25.26
CA LEU A 15 30.46 30.21 26.64
C LEU A 15 31.21 28.87 26.74
N THR A 16 32.33 28.87 27.42
CA THR A 16 33.06 27.67 27.85
C THR A 16 32.51 27.20 29.19
N TYR A 17 31.97 25.97 29.24
CA TYR A 17 31.64 25.29 30.48
C TYR A 17 32.72 24.25 30.79
N THR A 18 33.52 24.53 31.81
CA THR A 18 34.49 23.60 32.39
C THR A 18 33.78 22.72 33.42
N LEU A 19 33.70 21.41 33.19
CA LEU A 19 33.21 20.46 34.19
C LEU A 19 34.39 19.73 34.84
N LEU A 20 34.63 20.02 36.12
CA LEU A 20 35.42 19.19 37.03
C LEU A 20 34.56 18.01 37.48
N ILE A 21 35.04 16.77 37.30
CA ILE A 21 34.70 15.69 38.24
C ILE A 21 35.96 14.86 38.57
N THR A 22 36.13 14.77 39.88
CA THR A 22 37.16 14.17 40.73
C THR A 22 37.36 12.67 40.52
N ALA A 23 38.63 12.26 40.47
CA ALA A 23 39.06 10.88 40.65
C ALA A 23 39.09 10.50 42.14
N CYS A 24 38.59 9.33 42.48
CA CYS A 24 38.94 8.64 43.73
C CYS A 24 39.20 7.17 43.40
N GLY A 25 40.42 6.71 43.67
CA GLY A 25 40.83 5.31 43.57
C GLY A 25 40.66 4.58 44.90
N GLY A 26 40.61 3.25 44.84
CA GLY A 26 40.65 2.40 46.03
C GLY A 26 40.44 0.92 45.72
N SER A 27 41.52 0.15 45.81
CA SER A 27 41.67 -1.29 45.60
C SER A 27 40.87 -2.21 46.52
N GLY A 28 40.69 -3.48 46.10
CA GLY A 28 40.88 -4.63 46.99
C GLY A 28 40.04 -5.89 46.74
N GLY A 29 40.69 -6.98 46.33
CA GLY A 29 40.52 -8.29 47.00
C GLY A 29 39.67 -9.39 46.36
N GLY A 30 40.34 -10.28 45.62
CA GLY A 30 40.34 -11.76 45.71
C GLY A 30 39.07 -12.59 46.02
N GLY A 31 38.85 -13.64 45.22
CA GLY A 31 37.97 -14.76 45.58
C GLY A 31 37.70 -15.73 44.44
N SER A 32 38.53 -16.77 44.33
CA SER A 32 38.40 -17.94 43.45
C SER A 32 37.27 -18.89 43.87
N ASN A 33 36.64 -19.55 42.87
CA ASN A 33 36.10 -20.93 42.81
C ASN A 33 35.08 -20.94 41.65
N GLY A 34 35.17 -21.69 40.55
CA GLY A 34 35.78 -22.99 40.33
C GLY A 34 34.74 -24.10 40.52
N TYR A 35 33.89 -24.37 39.51
CA TYR A 35 33.30 -25.70 39.27
C TYR A 35 32.92 -25.87 37.78
N SER A 36 33.61 -26.83 37.17
CA SER A 36 33.27 -27.50 35.91
C SER A 36 32.29 -28.64 36.17
N SER A 37 31.38 -28.93 35.24
CA SER A 37 31.27 -30.26 34.59
C SER A 37 30.02 -30.35 33.70
N THR A 38 30.21 -31.06 32.58
CA THR A 38 29.36 -31.29 31.41
C THR A 38 28.30 -32.41 31.63
N PRO A 39 27.75 -33.11 30.61
CA PRO A 39 26.34 -33.08 30.24
C PRO A 39 25.59 -34.41 30.49
N GLY A 40 24.25 -34.38 30.49
CA GLY A 40 23.42 -35.58 30.61
C GLY A 40 22.49 -35.77 29.41
N SER A 41 22.77 -36.79 28.61
CA SER A 41 21.90 -37.33 27.56
C SER A 41 21.14 -38.56 28.06
N THR A 42 19.83 -38.62 27.82
CA THR A 42 18.97 -39.82 27.62
C THR A 42 17.65 -39.27 27.03
N GLY A 43 16.97 -39.77 26.00
CA GLY A 43 17.00 -41.04 25.28
C GLY A 43 15.79 -41.91 25.63
N TYR A 44 14.61 -41.70 24.98
CA TYR A 44 13.48 -42.66 24.81
C TYR A 44 12.56 -42.11 23.70
N SER A 45 12.52 -42.68 22.48
CA SER A 45 11.79 -43.88 22.00
C SER A 45 10.25 -43.74 21.89
N SER A 46 9.79 -43.60 20.64
CA SER A 46 8.68 -44.30 19.97
C SER A 46 7.49 -44.85 20.77
N ALA A 47 6.26 -44.48 20.36
CA ALA A 47 5.31 -45.39 19.69
C ALA A 47 3.90 -44.76 19.60
N ALA A 48 3.30 -44.84 18.40
CA ALA A 48 1.85 -44.81 18.20
C ALA A 48 1.21 -46.11 18.74
N PRO A 49 -0.12 -46.18 18.87
CA PRO A 49 -0.85 -46.88 17.80
C PRO A 49 -2.25 -46.33 17.46
N SER A 50 -2.78 -47.00 16.45
CA SER A 50 -3.92 -46.84 15.56
C SER A 50 -5.34 -46.99 16.10
N SER A 51 -6.27 -46.54 15.24
CA SER A 51 -7.52 -47.19 14.75
C SER A 51 -8.85 -47.10 15.53
N THR A 52 -9.74 -46.19 15.04
CA THR A 52 -11.10 -46.38 14.46
C THR A 52 -12.22 -47.17 15.23
N PRO A 53 -13.49 -47.19 14.75
CA PRO A 53 -14.49 -46.10 14.69
C PRO A 53 -15.90 -46.56 15.21
N VAL A 54 -16.81 -45.68 15.65
CA VAL A 54 -18.26 -46.00 15.64
C VAL A 54 -19.15 -44.75 15.53
N SER A 55 -20.26 -44.97 14.83
CA SER A 55 -21.26 -44.11 14.22
C SER A 55 -22.41 -43.62 15.14
N SER A 56 -23.16 -42.67 14.58
CA SER A 56 -24.63 -42.44 14.68
C SER A 56 -25.27 -42.02 16.02
N SER A 57 -25.99 -40.89 16.03
CA SER A 57 -27.45 -40.83 15.77
C SER A 57 -28.06 -39.48 16.24
N SER A 58 -28.96 -38.92 15.43
CA SER A 58 -29.90 -37.83 15.79
C SER A 58 -30.93 -38.28 16.85
N PRO A 59 -31.65 -37.34 17.51
CA PRO A 59 -33.04 -37.04 17.11
C PRO A 59 -33.39 -35.53 17.19
N VAL A 60 -34.20 -34.99 16.29
CA VAL A 60 -35.68 -34.79 16.30
C VAL A 60 -36.21 -33.73 17.29
N SER A 61 -37.00 -32.85 16.68
CA SER A 61 -37.81 -31.70 17.09
C SER A 61 -38.73 -31.82 18.30
N SER A 62 -39.01 -30.67 18.91
CA SER A 62 -40.34 -30.35 19.46
C SER A 62 -40.60 -28.83 19.48
N SER A 63 -41.67 -28.45 18.79
CA SER A 63 -42.39 -27.17 18.82
C SER A 63 -43.12 -26.93 20.15
N MET A 64 -43.34 -25.67 20.54
CA MET A 64 -44.62 -25.22 21.10
C MET A 64 -44.76 -23.69 21.08
N SER A 65 -45.99 -23.26 20.85
CA SER A 65 -46.45 -21.92 20.47
C SER A 65 -46.87 -21.02 21.63
N SER A 66 -47.04 -19.74 21.27
CA SER A 66 -48.08 -18.80 21.74
C SER A 66 -47.93 -18.13 23.12
N SER A 67 -47.88 -16.80 23.15
CA SER A 67 -49.07 -15.94 23.23
C SER A 67 -48.70 -14.48 23.56
N SER A 68 -49.40 -13.57 22.89
CA SER A 68 -49.37 -12.12 23.08
C SER A 68 -50.22 -11.69 24.28
N GLU A 69 -49.83 -10.64 25.00
CA GLU A 69 -50.76 -9.73 25.69
C GLU A 69 -50.26 -8.28 25.65
N LEU A 70 -51.21 -7.37 25.40
CA LEU A 70 -51.10 -5.91 25.40
C LEU A 70 -51.47 -5.39 26.80
N VAL A 71 -50.75 -4.40 27.32
CA VAL A 71 -51.30 -3.47 28.32
C VAL A 71 -50.80 -2.05 28.04
N SER A 72 -51.76 -1.13 27.99
CA SER A 72 -51.65 0.30 27.72
C SER A 72 -51.37 1.14 28.98
N SER A 73 -51.19 2.46 28.77
CA SER A 73 -51.18 3.61 29.71
C SER A 73 -49.80 4.01 30.23
N SER A 74 -49.41 5.29 30.38
CA SER A 74 -50.07 6.59 30.20
C SER A 74 -49.01 7.71 30.22
N LEU A 75 -49.37 8.87 29.67
CA LEU A 75 -48.61 10.11 29.54
C LEU A 75 -48.08 10.69 30.86
N SER A 76 -46.93 11.37 30.80
CA SER A 76 -46.56 12.45 31.73
C SER A 76 -45.74 13.50 30.99
N SER A 77 -46.25 14.72 30.99
CA SER A 77 -45.68 15.93 30.39
C SER A 77 -44.63 16.54 31.31
N SER A 78 -43.52 17.03 30.75
CA SER A 78 -42.65 18.00 31.42
C SER A 78 -41.99 18.90 30.38
N SER A 79 -42.39 20.17 30.42
CA SER A 79 -41.83 21.33 29.73
C SER A 79 -40.44 21.69 30.25
N LEU A 80 -39.50 22.10 29.39
CA LEU A 80 -38.41 23.07 29.64
C LEU A 80 -37.86 23.46 28.24
N SER A 81 -38.12 24.68 27.75
CA SER A 81 -37.25 25.87 27.84
C SER A 81 -36.48 26.14 26.55
N SER A 82 -36.95 27.15 25.83
CA SER A 82 -36.36 27.77 24.66
C SER A 82 -34.99 28.37 24.99
N SER A 83 -33.96 28.00 24.23
CA SER A 83 -32.71 28.75 24.16
C SER A 83 -32.36 28.98 22.69
N SER A 84 -32.40 30.25 22.32
CA SER A 84 -31.90 30.79 21.06
C SER A 84 -30.39 30.58 20.98
N LEU A 85 -29.92 29.88 19.96
CA LEU A 85 -28.50 29.85 19.62
C LEU A 85 -28.27 30.53 18.27
N SER A 86 -27.44 31.56 18.38
CA SER A 86 -26.73 32.32 17.38
C SER A 86 -26.29 31.49 16.18
N SER A 87 -26.61 32.04 15.00
CA SER A 87 -25.98 31.76 13.72
C SER A 87 -24.46 31.86 13.82
N SER A 88 -23.82 30.69 13.97
CA SER A 88 -22.39 30.51 13.77
C SER A 88 -22.23 29.67 12.51
N SER A 89 -21.53 30.24 11.54
CA SER A 89 -21.16 29.63 10.27
C SER A 89 -20.51 28.27 10.49
N VAL A 90 -21.26 27.20 10.25
CA VAL A 90 -20.67 25.89 9.96
C VAL A 90 -20.01 26.01 8.60
N ALA A 91 -18.68 26.07 8.59
CA ALA A 91 -17.92 25.69 7.41
C ALA A 91 -18.41 24.28 7.04
N SER A 92 -19.13 24.17 5.93
CA SER A 92 -19.49 22.87 5.36
C SER A 92 -18.18 22.17 5.05
N ALA A 93 -17.78 21.25 5.93
CA ALA A 93 -16.77 20.27 5.61
C ALA A 93 -17.30 19.52 4.38
N LEU A 94 -16.69 19.79 3.24
CA LEU A 94 -17.03 19.18 1.96
C LEU A 94 -16.99 17.66 2.16
N VAL A 95 -18.16 17.03 2.09
CA VAL A 95 -18.26 15.59 1.85
C VAL A 95 -17.57 15.37 0.51
N PRO A 96 -16.54 14.51 0.40
CA PRO A 96 -15.93 14.21 -0.88
C PRO A 96 -17.06 13.82 -1.83
N PRO A 97 -17.17 14.42 -3.02
CA PRO A 97 -18.12 13.97 -4.01
C PRO A 97 -17.77 12.52 -4.27
N VAL A 98 -18.68 11.66 -3.85
CA VAL A 98 -18.65 10.23 -4.10
C VAL A 98 -17.55 9.48 -3.32
N ALA A 99 -17.90 8.98 -2.12
CA ALA A 99 -17.33 7.71 -1.68
C ALA A 99 -17.80 6.64 -2.68
N LEU A 100 -16.99 6.41 -3.72
CA LEU A 100 -17.25 5.50 -4.85
C LEU A 100 -17.18 4.01 -4.47
N VAL A 101 -17.32 3.67 -3.20
CA VAL A 101 -17.21 2.27 -2.76
C VAL A 101 -18.56 1.82 -2.22
N ASP A 102 -19.42 1.40 -3.14
CA ASP A 102 -20.28 0.25 -2.87
C ASP A 102 -19.77 -0.87 -3.78
N SER A 103 -18.98 -1.79 -3.21
CA SER A 103 -18.54 -2.99 -3.90
C SER A 103 -19.75 -3.91 -4.04
N GLN A 104 -20.67 -3.57 -4.95
CA GLN A 104 -21.77 -4.46 -5.30
C GLN A 104 -21.21 -5.62 -6.09
N LEU A 105 -20.99 -6.72 -5.37
CA LEU A 105 -20.44 -7.96 -5.88
C LEU A 105 -21.39 -8.61 -6.89
N ASN A 106 -21.08 -8.49 -8.17
CA ASN A 106 -21.39 -9.57 -9.10
C ASN A 106 -20.26 -10.58 -9.00
N ALA A 107 -20.54 -11.81 -8.54
CA ALA A 107 -19.54 -12.86 -8.37
C ALA A 107 -18.69 -13.10 -9.64
N ALA A 108 -19.28 -12.88 -10.83
CA ALA A 108 -18.57 -13.02 -12.09
C ALA A 108 -17.57 -11.88 -12.37
N ASP A 109 -17.86 -10.66 -11.91
CA ASP A 109 -17.08 -9.47 -12.24
C ASP A 109 -16.12 -9.05 -11.13
N GLY A 110 -16.31 -9.53 -9.89
CA GLY A 110 -15.53 -9.09 -8.73
C GLY A 110 -15.83 -7.63 -8.37
N ASP A 111 -14.91 -6.97 -7.66
CA ASP A 111 -15.13 -5.58 -7.23
C ASP A 111 -14.96 -4.59 -8.40
N TYR A 112 -15.83 -3.59 -8.46
CA TYR A 112 -15.77 -2.45 -9.38
C TYR A 112 -16.46 -1.22 -8.76
N PHE A 113 -16.16 -0.04 -9.29
CA PHE A 113 -16.73 1.22 -8.81
C PHE A 113 -18.12 1.47 -9.37
N VAL A 114 -18.99 2.01 -8.52
CA VAL A 114 -20.31 2.54 -8.89
C VAL A 114 -20.48 3.95 -8.35
N ALA A 115 -21.24 4.78 -9.05
CA ALA A 115 -21.58 6.12 -8.59
C ALA A 115 -22.56 6.08 -7.41
N LYS A 116 -22.48 7.11 -6.55
CA LYS A 116 -23.37 7.29 -5.39
C LYS A 116 -24.12 8.61 -5.53
N GLY A 117 -25.44 8.53 -5.51
CA GLY A 117 -26.38 9.64 -5.54
C GLY A 117 -26.42 10.40 -6.87
N THR A 118 -26.74 11.68 -6.75
CA THR A 118 -26.72 12.63 -7.87
C THR A 118 -25.29 13.09 -8.11
N VAL A 119 -24.81 12.92 -9.35
CA VAL A 119 -23.45 13.29 -9.79
C VAL A 119 -23.51 14.18 -11.03
N LEU A 120 -22.41 14.88 -11.32
CA LEU A 120 -22.29 15.69 -12.53
C LEU A 120 -21.84 14.81 -13.70
N VAL A 121 -22.64 14.75 -14.76
CA VAL A 121 -22.40 13.90 -15.93
C VAL A 121 -22.24 14.79 -17.17
N GLY A 122 -21.22 14.56 -17.99
CA GLY A 122 -21.05 15.28 -19.25
C GLY A 122 -22.01 14.76 -20.32
N MET A 123 -22.99 15.57 -20.70
CA MET A 123 -24.03 15.20 -21.68
C MET A 123 -23.91 16.07 -22.93
N PRO A 124 -24.20 15.52 -24.12
CA PRO A 124 -24.21 16.31 -25.36
C PRO A 124 -25.34 17.34 -25.33
N GLU A 125 -25.07 18.53 -25.89
CA GLU A 125 -26.13 19.51 -26.15
C GLU A 125 -27.03 19.02 -27.29
N ALA A 126 -28.35 18.99 -27.05
CA ALA A 126 -29.42 18.78 -28.04
C ALA A 126 -29.12 17.76 -29.17
N GLY A 127 -28.71 16.54 -28.82
CA GLY A 127 -28.48 15.46 -29.79
C GLY A 127 -27.22 15.61 -30.68
N GLY A 128 -26.39 16.62 -30.40
CA GLY A 128 -25.10 16.82 -31.04
C GLY A 128 -24.00 15.89 -30.49
N ASN A 129 -22.80 16.05 -31.03
CA ASN A 129 -21.60 15.35 -30.57
C ASN A 129 -20.37 16.27 -30.52
N THR A 130 -20.52 17.57 -30.70
CA THR A 130 -19.42 18.54 -30.71
C THR A 130 -19.39 19.44 -29.48
N SER A 131 -20.46 19.48 -28.70
CA SER A 131 -20.62 20.35 -27.53
C SER A 131 -21.23 19.56 -26.39
N PHE A 132 -20.63 19.64 -25.21
CA PHE A 132 -21.05 18.89 -24.03
C PHE A 132 -21.13 19.79 -22.80
N THR A 133 -22.14 19.59 -21.97
CA THR A 133 -22.33 20.33 -20.72
C THR A 133 -22.53 19.39 -19.55
N GLY A 134 -22.15 19.83 -18.35
CA GLY A 134 -22.39 19.08 -17.13
C GLY A 134 -23.85 19.15 -16.72
N GLN A 135 -24.45 17.99 -16.47
CA GLN A 135 -25.82 17.87 -15.96
C GLN A 135 -25.82 17.05 -14.67
N ALA A 136 -26.54 17.54 -13.65
CA ALA A 136 -26.71 16.81 -12.40
C ALA A 136 -27.75 15.69 -12.62
N ILE A 137 -27.32 14.43 -12.54
CA ILE A 137 -28.14 13.25 -12.82
C ILE A 137 -27.99 12.26 -11.67
N ASN A 138 -29.11 11.69 -11.20
CA ASN A 138 -29.07 10.58 -10.26
C ASN A 138 -28.50 9.34 -10.96
N LYS A 139 -27.33 8.89 -10.47
CA LYS A 139 -26.59 7.73 -10.96
C LYS A 139 -26.25 6.76 -9.82
N GLU A 140 -27.04 6.74 -8.74
CA GLU A 140 -26.88 5.76 -7.65
C GLU A 140 -26.75 4.33 -8.19
N GLY A 141 -25.65 3.66 -7.86
CA GLY A 141 -25.36 2.28 -8.24
C GLY A 141 -24.97 2.07 -9.71
N PHE A 142 -24.84 3.12 -10.54
CA PHE A 142 -24.39 2.95 -11.93
C PHE A 142 -22.89 2.70 -12.00
N THR A 143 -22.50 1.69 -12.78
CA THR A 143 -21.13 1.25 -13.00
C THR A 143 -20.26 2.34 -13.62
N LEU A 144 -19.03 2.43 -13.13
CA LEU A 144 -17.98 3.26 -13.72
C LEU A 144 -16.98 2.42 -14.53
N TYR A 145 -16.49 3.05 -15.58
CA TYR A 145 -15.57 2.45 -16.53
C TYR A 145 -14.32 3.32 -16.71
N THR A 146 -13.24 2.67 -17.15
CA THR A 146 -12.07 3.32 -17.71
C THR A 146 -11.92 2.94 -19.19
N PHE A 147 -11.26 3.80 -19.96
CA PHE A 147 -10.97 3.55 -21.37
C PHE A 147 -9.49 3.22 -21.54
N ALA A 148 -9.18 2.05 -22.12
CA ALA A 148 -7.81 1.59 -22.29
C ALA A 148 -6.96 2.53 -23.15
N ASN A 149 -7.60 3.27 -24.08
CA ASN A 149 -6.93 4.25 -24.92
C ASN A 149 -6.56 5.53 -24.16
N ASP A 150 -7.11 5.80 -22.99
CA ASP A 150 -6.74 6.98 -22.21
C ASP A 150 -5.32 6.84 -21.65
N THR A 151 -4.61 7.95 -21.54
CA THR A 151 -3.32 8.00 -20.83
C THR A 151 -3.51 8.69 -19.49
N THR A 152 -2.56 8.52 -18.57
CA THR A 152 -2.61 9.17 -17.26
C THR A 152 -2.82 10.67 -17.42
N GLY A 153 -3.90 11.19 -16.83
CA GLY A 153 -4.24 12.61 -16.88
C GLY A 153 -4.96 13.08 -18.15
N VAL A 154 -5.19 12.21 -19.14
CA VAL A 154 -5.70 12.62 -20.47
C VAL A 154 -6.76 11.65 -20.99
N SER A 155 -7.95 12.20 -21.27
CA SER A 155 -9.05 11.52 -21.96
C SER A 155 -8.88 11.58 -23.47
N ASN A 156 -8.83 10.44 -24.15
CA ASN A 156 -8.91 10.29 -25.61
C ASN A 156 -10.34 10.13 -26.13
N CYS A 157 -11.33 10.08 -25.24
CA CYS A 157 -12.74 10.01 -25.60
C CYS A 157 -13.29 11.40 -25.95
N SER A 158 -13.67 11.62 -27.23
CA SER A 158 -14.28 12.84 -27.75
C SER A 158 -15.39 12.53 -28.77
N GLY A 159 -16.19 13.53 -29.16
CA GLY A 159 -17.18 13.32 -30.21
C GLY A 159 -18.25 12.29 -29.84
N ASN A 160 -18.53 11.38 -30.78
CA ASN A 160 -19.45 10.26 -30.55
C ASN A 160 -19.01 9.30 -29.44
N CYS A 161 -17.72 9.29 -29.07
CA CYS A 161 -17.27 8.54 -27.90
C CYS A 161 -17.98 9.04 -26.64
N LEU A 162 -17.98 10.36 -26.38
CA LEU A 162 -18.60 10.95 -25.19
C LEU A 162 -20.13 10.84 -25.16
N VAL A 163 -20.75 10.72 -26.34
CA VAL A 163 -22.18 10.43 -26.43
C VAL A 163 -22.50 9.05 -25.87
N ASN A 164 -21.64 8.05 -26.13
CA ASN A 164 -21.83 6.68 -25.65
C ASN A 164 -21.22 6.43 -24.27
N TRP A 165 -20.22 7.23 -23.91
CA TRP A 165 -19.46 7.14 -22.68
C TRP A 165 -19.42 8.49 -21.97
N PRO A 166 -20.53 8.89 -21.33
CA PRO A 166 -20.59 10.15 -20.61
C PRO A 166 -19.54 10.19 -19.48
N PRO A 167 -18.72 11.24 -19.40
CA PRO A 167 -17.71 11.37 -18.34
C PRO A 167 -18.38 11.67 -17.00
N LEU A 168 -17.78 11.15 -15.93
CA LEU A 168 -18.07 11.59 -14.56
C LEU A 168 -17.30 12.89 -14.29
N LEU A 169 -18.02 14.01 -14.27
CA LEU A 169 -17.43 15.33 -14.08
C LEU A 169 -17.26 15.67 -12.59
N ALA A 170 -16.27 16.50 -12.30
CA ALA A 170 -16.07 17.13 -11.00
C ALA A 170 -16.63 18.55 -11.02
N ASN A 171 -17.13 19.01 -9.87
CA ASN A 171 -17.57 20.38 -9.68
C ASN A 171 -16.37 21.33 -9.51
N ALA A 172 -16.61 22.62 -9.73
CA ALA A 172 -15.65 23.65 -9.38
C ALA A 172 -15.41 23.64 -7.85
N GLY A 173 -14.15 23.43 -7.45
CA GLY A 173 -13.74 23.40 -6.05
C GLY A 173 -13.59 22.00 -5.45
N ASP A 174 -14.02 20.95 -6.14
CA ASP A 174 -13.78 19.56 -5.71
C ASP A 174 -12.28 19.31 -5.51
N GLN A 175 -11.93 18.61 -4.43
CA GLN A 175 -10.57 18.24 -4.09
C GLN A 175 -10.43 16.74 -4.16
N ALA A 176 -9.42 16.26 -4.91
CA ALA A 176 -9.10 14.84 -4.99
C ALA A 176 -7.99 14.49 -4.00
N THR A 177 -8.14 13.38 -3.29
CA THR A 177 -7.06 12.73 -2.54
C THR A 177 -6.61 11.48 -3.28
N PRO A 178 -5.29 11.22 -3.38
CA PRO A 178 -4.79 9.97 -3.95
C PRO A 178 -5.47 8.77 -3.27
N PRO A 179 -5.87 7.74 -4.03
CA PRO A 179 -5.56 7.49 -5.45
C PRO A 179 -6.47 8.20 -6.48
N TYR A 180 -7.44 9.00 -6.04
CA TYR A 180 -8.27 9.79 -6.95
C TYR A 180 -7.51 11.04 -7.42
N SER A 181 -7.91 11.53 -8.60
CA SER A 181 -7.38 12.73 -9.21
C SER A 181 -8.49 13.43 -10.00
N ILE A 182 -8.29 14.72 -10.29
CA ILE A 182 -9.15 15.50 -11.19
C ILE A 182 -8.29 15.93 -12.37
N ILE A 183 -8.81 15.72 -13.57
CA ILE A 183 -8.13 16.10 -14.82
C ILE A 183 -8.94 17.20 -15.53
N GLU A 184 -8.26 18.03 -16.31
CA GLU A 184 -8.93 18.89 -17.27
C GLU A 184 -9.28 18.08 -18.52
N ARG A 185 -10.51 18.23 -19.00
CA ARG A 185 -11.01 17.58 -20.22
C ARG A 185 -11.60 18.58 -21.19
N SER A 186 -11.39 18.35 -22.49
CA SER A 186 -12.15 19.05 -23.52
C SER A 186 -13.61 18.59 -23.55
N MET A 187 -14.52 19.56 -23.65
CA MET A 187 -15.95 19.38 -23.85
C MET A 187 -16.36 19.79 -25.27
N GLY A 188 -15.42 19.75 -26.20
CA GLY A 188 -15.59 20.20 -27.58
C GLY A 188 -15.73 21.72 -27.65
N THR A 189 -16.76 22.21 -28.35
CA THR A 189 -17.01 23.65 -28.52
C THR A 189 -17.47 24.36 -27.23
N ALA A 190 -17.88 23.60 -26.20
CA ALA A 190 -18.26 24.14 -24.90
C ALA A 190 -17.06 24.55 -24.02
N GLY A 191 -15.82 24.30 -24.47
CA GLY A 191 -14.61 24.61 -23.73
C GLY A 191 -14.06 23.39 -22.95
N THR A 192 -13.69 23.59 -21.69
CA THR A 192 -13.15 22.54 -20.82
C THR A 192 -13.99 22.33 -19.56
N ALA A 193 -13.87 21.15 -18.98
CA ALA A 193 -14.46 20.79 -17.69
C ALA A 193 -13.47 19.97 -16.86
N LEU A 194 -13.80 19.76 -15.58
CA LEU A 194 -13.04 18.89 -14.70
C LEU A 194 -13.67 17.48 -14.72
N GLN A 195 -12.85 16.43 -14.82
CA GLN A 195 -13.28 15.03 -14.80
C GLN A 195 -12.61 14.28 -13.66
N TRP A 196 -13.38 13.43 -12.96
CA TRP A 196 -12.82 12.49 -12.00
C TRP A 196 -12.02 11.40 -12.69
N ALA A 197 -10.89 11.04 -12.07
CA ALA A 197 -10.01 9.99 -12.52
C ALA A 197 -9.52 9.15 -11.32
N TYR A 198 -9.28 7.85 -11.55
CA TYR A 198 -8.74 6.91 -10.57
C TYR A 198 -7.38 6.39 -11.03
N HIS A 199 -6.33 6.57 -10.23
CA HIS A 199 -4.92 6.37 -10.66
C HIS A 199 -4.62 7.07 -12.00
N GLY A 200 -5.17 8.27 -12.17
CA GLY A 200 -5.03 9.09 -13.38
C GLY A 200 -5.78 8.58 -14.61
N LYS A 201 -6.54 7.47 -14.53
CA LYS A 201 -7.44 7.02 -15.60
C LYS A 201 -8.80 7.70 -15.46
N PRO A 202 -9.31 8.42 -16.48
CA PRO A 202 -10.60 9.10 -16.39
C PRO A 202 -11.76 8.13 -16.22
N LEU A 203 -12.78 8.55 -15.46
CA LEU A 203 -13.95 7.74 -15.13
C LEU A 203 -15.16 8.12 -16.00
N TYR A 204 -15.86 7.10 -16.49
CA TYR A 204 -17.01 7.23 -17.39
C TYR A 204 -18.18 6.37 -16.96
N PHE A 205 -19.37 6.77 -17.36
CA PHE A 205 -20.56 5.93 -17.43
C PHE A 205 -20.69 5.30 -18.80
N PHE A 206 -21.52 4.26 -18.92
CA PHE A 206 -21.95 3.74 -20.21
C PHE A 206 -23.42 4.10 -20.46
N LYS A 207 -23.72 4.64 -21.65
CA LYS A 207 -25.08 5.11 -22.00
C LYS A 207 -26.14 4.00 -21.96
N ASN A 208 -25.78 2.76 -22.30
CA ASN A 208 -26.75 1.66 -22.36
C ASN A 208 -26.86 0.89 -21.03
N ASP A 209 -26.06 1.24 -20.02
CA ASP A 209 -26.41 0.86 -18.65
C ASP A 209 -27.58 1.75 -18.24
N THR A 210 -28.75 1.13 -18.08
CA THR A 210 -30.03 1.80 -17.80
C THR A 210 -30.53 1.58 -16.38
N VAL A 211 -29.94 0.61 -15.66
CA VAL A 211 -30.19 0.36 -14.23
C VAL A 211 -28.87 0.16 -13.50
N ALA A 212 -28.91 0.39 -12.18
CA ALA A 212 -27.78 0.16 -11.29
C ALA A 212 -27.23 -1.28 -11.40
N GLY A 213 -25.91 -1.42 -11.30
CA GLY A 213 -25.20 -2.70 -11.35
C GLY A 213 -25.03 -3.31 -12.74
N GLN A 214 -25.62 -2.75 -13.81
CA GLN A 214 -25.35 -3.23 -15.16
C GLN A 214 -23.88 -2.98 -15.55
N THR A 215 -23.26 -4.00 -16.13
CA THR A 215 -21.85 -3.96 -16.58
C THR A 215 -21.73 -4.13 -18.10
N ALA A 216 -22.75 -3.71 -18.87
CA ALA A 216 -22.83 -4.02 -20.30
C ALA A 216 -21.66 -3.39 -21.10
N GLY A 217 -21.09 -2.29 -20.61
CA GLY A 217 -19.95 -1.62 -21.22
C GLY A 217 -18.69 -2.49 -21.28
N LYS A 218 -18.50 -3.45 -20.38
CA LYS A 218 -17.29 -4.31 -20.33
C LYS A 218 -17.14 -5.22 -21.57
N ALA A 219 -18.23 -5.45 -22.29
CA ALA A 219 -18.24 -6.26 -23.51
C ALA A 219 -17.79 -5.47 -24.75
N ILE A 220 -17.54 -4.16 -24.60
CA ILE A 220 -17.09 -3.29 -25.68
C ILE A 220 -15.57 -3.18 -25.63
N ASN A 221 -14.93 -3.41 -26.78
CA ASN A 221 -13.47 -3.37 -26.90
C ASN A 221 -12.89 -2.08 -26.30
N ASN A 222 -11.81 -2.25 -25.54
CA ASN A 222 -11.06 -1.20 -24.84
C ASN A 222 -11.79 -0.51 -23.68
N TRP A 223 -13.03 -0.88 -23.35
CA TRP A 223 -13.74 -0.37 -22.18
C TRP A 223 -13.72 -1.39 -21.07
N LEU A 224 -13.28 -0.95 -19.89
CA LEU A 224 -12.98 -1.82 -18.78
C LEU A 224 -13.71 -1.32 -17.55
N LEU A 225 -14.15 -2.23 -16.70
CA LEU A 225 -14.67 -1.86 -15.38
C LEU A 225 -13.59 -1.08 -14.63
N ALA A 226 -13.97 0.06 -14.04
CA ALA A 226 -13.09 0.76 -13.13
C ALA A 226 -13.04 -0.03 -11.82
N LYS A 227 -11.87 -0.55 -11.44
CA LYS A 227 -11.73 -1.49 -10.33
C LYS A 227 -10.84 -0.90 -9.23
N PRO A 228 -11.13 -1.21 -7.94
CA PRO A 228 -10.29 -0.77 -6.85
C PRO A 228 -8.92 -1.46 -6.87
N TRP A 229 -7.96 -0.79 -6.24
CA TRP A 229 -6.61 -1.27 -6.04
C TRP A 229 -6.61 -2.49 -5.08
N PRO A 230 -6.05 -3.65 -5.48
CA PRO A 230 -6.25 -4.91 -4.77
C PRO A 230 -5.23 -5.19 -3.66
N ILE A 231 -4.28 -4.29 -3.39
CA ILE A 231 -3.16 -4.50 -2.45
C ILE A 231 -3.16 -3.40 -1.41
N GLN A 232 -3.18 -3.75 -0.13
CA GLN A 232 -3.07 -2.78 0.96
C GLN A 232 -1.88 -3.10 1.87
N LEU A 233 -1.38 -2.07 2.53
CA LEU A 233 -0.37 -2.23 3.58
C LEU A 233 -1.09 -2.48 4.91
N SER A 234 -0.72 -3.57 5.58
CA SER A 234 -1.18 -3.93 6.92
C SER A 234 0.03 -3.99 7.86
N ALA A 235 -0.21 -3.92 9.16
CA ALA A 235 0.82 -4.11 10.16
C ALA A 235 0.25 -4.86 11.37
N ASN A 236 1.05 -5.77 11.93
CA ASN A 236 0.77 -6.39 13.23
C ASN A 236 2.07 -6.60 14.00
N THR A 237 1.98 -6.93 15.29
CA THR A 237 3.16 -7.05 16.17
C THR A 237 4.10 -8.21 15.82
N THR A 238 3.60 -9.27 15.17
CA THR A 238 4.38 -10.47 14.86
C THR A 238 5.17 -10.31 13.56
N LEU A 239 4.46 -9.96 12.49
CA LEU A 239 5.05 -9.80 11.17
C LEU A 239 5.61 -8.39 10.98
N GLY A 240 5.04 -7.38 11.60
CA GLY A 240 5.25 -5.99 11.22
C GLY A 240 4.56 -5.61 9.91
N SER A 241 5.04 -4.58 9.25
CA SER A 241 4.45 -4.06 8.01
C SER A 241 4.58 -5.08 6.88
N HIS A 242 3.44 -5.45 6.29
CA HIS A 242 3.32 -6.47 5.25
C HIS A 242 2.15 -6.18 4.31
N LEU A 243 2.17 -6.78 3.13
CA LEU A 243 1.10 -6.64 2.16
C LEU A 243 -0.03 -7.64 2.42
N THR A 244 -1.26 -7.15 2.32
CA THR A 244 -2.47 -7.97 2.28
C THR A 244 -3.32 -7.59 1.06
N ALA A 245 -4.21 -8.48 0.65
CA ALA A 245 -5.18 -8.16 -0.40
C ALA A 245 -6.33 -7.28 0.13
N ALA A 246 -6.96 -6.53 -0.76
CA ALA A 246 -8.12 -5.70 -0.48
C ALA A 246 -9.32 -6.16 -1.33
N GLY A 247 -10.45 -6.43 -0.66
CA GLY A 247 -11.69 -6.82 -1.31
C GLY A 247 -11.64 -8.14 -2.09
N THR A 248 -12.46 -8.21 -3.13
CA THR A 248 -12.51 -9.32 -4.08
C THR A 248 -11.46 -9.17 -5.17
N VAL A 249 -10.58 -10.16 -5.25
CA VAL A 249 -9.45 -10.19 -6.18
C VAL A 249 -9.60 -11.32 -7.20
N LYS A 250 -8.93 -11.17 -8.34
CA LYS A 250 -8.77 -12.24 -9.32
C LYS A 250 -7.55 -13.07 -8.94
N LEU A 251 -7.71 -14.39 -8.87
CA LEU A 251 -6.63 -15.34 -8.56
C LEU A 251 -6.49 -16.39 -9.65
N ALA A 252 -5.29 -16.92 -9.84
CA ALA A 252 -5.04 -18.06 -10.73
C ALA A 252 -4.72 -19.33 -9.95
N VAL A 253 -5.38 -20.42 -10.34
CA VAL A 253 -5.25 -21.78 -9.79
C VAL A 253 -5.20 -22.81 -10.93
N PRO A 254 -4.66 -24.02 -10.71
CA PRO A 254 -4.66 -25.05 -11.73
C PRO A 254 -6.00 -25.80 -11.71
N VAL A 255 -6.69 -25.82 -12.85
CA VAL A 255 -7.93 -26.58 -13.07
C VAL A 255 -7.68 -27.54 -14.23
N ASN A 256 -7.75 -28.84 -13.96
CA ASN A 256 -7.48 -29.90 -14.95
C ASN A 256 -6.12 -29.74 -15.68
N GLY A 257 -5.09 -29.28 -14.95
CA GLY A 257 -3.74 -29.08 -15.50
C GLY A 257 -3.55 -27.76 -16.27
N ALA A 258 -4.60 -26.97 -16.49
CA ALA A 258 -4.51 -25.65 -17.07
C ALA A 258 -4.65 -24.56 -15.99
N GLU A 259 -3.91 -23.47 -16.13
CA GLU A 259 -4.12 -22.30 -15.27
C GLU A 259 -5.45 -21.63 -15.63
N GLN A 260 -6.32 -21.46 -14.65
CA GLN A 260 -7.59 -20.75 -14.79
C GLN A 260 -7.72 -19.70 -13.70
N THR A 261 -8.46 -18.65 -14.01
CA THR A 261 -8.67 -17.55 -13.07
C THR A 261 -10.09 -17.51 -12.52
N SER A 262 -10.23 -17.16 -11.26
CA SER A 262 -11.52 -16.92 -10.61
C SER A 262 -11.45 -15.70 -9.69
N ASN A 263 -12.60 -15.13 -9.37
CA ASN A 263 -12.68 -14.08 -8.35
C ASN A 263 -12.93 -14.72 -6.98
N ALA A 264 -12.28 -14.20 -5.94
CA ALA A 264 -12.57 -14.56 -4.55
C ALA A 264 -12.39 -13.36 -3.63
N ASP A 265 -13.23 -13.27 -2.60
CA ASP A 265 -12.99 -12.34 -1.50
C ASP A 265 -11.73 -12.76 -0.74
N LYS A 266 -10.73 -11.88 -0.77
CA LYS A 266 -9.45 -12.06 -0.10
C LYS A 266 -9.10 -10.83 0.74
N ASN A 267 -10.09 -10.05 1.15
CA ASN A 267 -9.85 -8.87 1.95
C ASN A 267 -9.10 -9.24 3.25
N GLY A 268 -7.91 -8.66 3.44
CA GLY A 268 -7.06 -8.87 4.60
C GLY A 268 -6.24 -10.18 4.59
N PHE A 269 -6.27 -10.97 3.52
CA PHE A 269 -5.38 -12.14 3.38
C PHE A 269 -3.94 -11.70 3.08
N THR A 270 -2.98 -12.33 3.74
CA THR A 270 -1.55 -12.07 3.57
C THR A 270 -1.08 -12.42 2.15
N LEU A 271 -0.24 -11.55 1.59
CA LEU A 271 0.43 -11.78 0.32
C LEU A 271 1.87 -12.24 0.56
N TYR A 272 2.37 -13.07 -0.35
CA TYR A 272 3.67 -13.71 -0.26
C TYR A 272 4.48 -13.54 -1.54
N THR A 273 5.80 -13.63 -1.41
CA THR A 273 6.78 -13.78 -2.48
C THR A 273 7.46 -15.14 -2.39
N PHE A 274 7.95 -15.64 -3.53
CA PHE A 274 8.65 -16.92 -3.64
C PHE A 274 10.12 -16.69 -3.98
N ASP A 275 11.05 -17.20 -3.16
CA ASP A 275 12.49 -17.00 -3.34
C ASP A 275 13.05 -17.67 -4.61
N ASN A 276 12.36 -18.70 -5.12
CA ASN A 276 12.74 -19.29 -6.39
C ASN A 276 12.30 -18.44 -7.58
N ASP A 277 11.43 -17.44 -7.40
CA ASP A 277 11.11 -16.49 -8.47
C ASP A 277 12.29 -15.54 -8.72
N THR A 278 12.32 -14.96 -9.90
CA THR A 278 13.23 -13.85 -10.21
C THR A 278 12.41 -12.67 -10.68
N ALA A 279 12.94 -11.44 -10.53
CA ALA A 279 12.19 -10.25 -10.96
C ALA A 279 11.71 -10.37 -12.41
N GLY A 280 10.39 -10.30 -12.62
CA GLY A 280 9.77 -10.45 -13.93
C GLY A 280 9.39 -11.87 -14.34
N ILE A 281 9.70 -12.90 -13.52
CA ILE A 281 9.47 -14.31 -13.87
C ILE A 281 8.91 -15.08 -12.66
N SER A 282 7.75 -15.70 -12.85
CA SER A 282 7.16 -16.66 -11.91
C SER A 282 7.58 -18.08 -12.26
N ASN A 283 8.17 -18.79 -11.30
CA ASN A 283 8.49 -20.23 -11.34
C ASN A 283 7.36 -21.08 -10.72
N CYS A 284 6.32 -20.46 -10.17
CA CYS A 284 5.16 -21.16 -9.62
C CYS A 284 4.11 -21.44 -10.72
N SER A 285 4.02 -22.71 -11.13
CA SER A 285 3.03 -23.21 -12.09
C SER A 285 2.52 -24.60 -11.69
N GLY A 286 1.46 -25.09 -12.37
CA GLY A 286 0.91 -26.42 -12.09
C GLY A 286 0.50 -26.57 -10.62
N THR A 287 0.93 -27.66 -9.98
CA THR A 287 0.59 -27.97 -8.57
C THR A 287 1.11 -26.93 -7.57
N CYS A 288 2.09 -26.11 -7.93
CA CYS A 288 2.51 -24.98 -7.08
C CYS A 288 1.33 -24.04 -6.82
N LEU A 289 0.56 -23.71 -7.87
CA LEU A 289 -0.61 -22.82 -7.77
C LEU A 289 -1.78 -23.40 -6.97
N THR A 290 -1.77 -24.72 -6.68
CA THR A 290 -2.75 -25.32 -5.76
C THR A 290 -2.53 -24.82 -4.34
N ASN A 291 -1.27 -24.69 -3.93
CA ASN A 291 -0.90 -24.21 -2.59
C ASN A 291 -0.67 -22.70 -2.57
N TRP A 292 -0.26 -22.13 -3.70
CA TRP A 292 0.12 -20.73 -3.84
C TRP A 292 -0.61 -20.04 -4.99
N PRO A 293 -1.93 -19.79 -4.86
CA PRO A 293 -2.68 -19.10 -5.91
C PRO A 293 -2.07 -17.73 -6.23
N ALA A 294 -1.87 -17.41 -7.50
CA ALA A 294 -1.29 -16.14 -7.92
C ALA A 294 -2.31 -15.01 -7.84
N LEU A 295 -1.90 -13.81 -7.39
CA LEU A 295 -2.73 -12.61 -7.41
C LEU A 295 -2.72 -11.99 -8.83
N ILE A 296 -3.80 -12.15 -9.56
CA ILE A 296 -3.92 -11.72 -10.96
C ILE A 296 -4.41 -10.28 -11.04
N ALA A 297 -3.78 -9.51 -11.91
CA ALA A 297 -4.20 -8.17 -12.26
C ALA A 297 -5.37 -8.22 -13.25
N HIS A 298 -6.35 -7.35 -13.03
CA HIS A 298 -7.44 -7.19 -13.99
C HIS A 298 -6.92 -6.57 -15.30
N ALA A 299 -7.67 -6.76 -16.39
CA ALA A 299 -7.34 -6.14 -17.67
C ALA A 299 -7.25 -4.61 -17.53
N GLY A 300 -6.20 -4.01 -18.08
CA GLY A 300 -5.95 -2.57 -18.01
C GLY A 300 -5.47 -2.05 -16.66
N ALA A 301 -5.17 -2.93 -15.70
CA ALA A 301 -4.50 -2.54 -14.46
C ALA A 301 -3.20 -1.79 -14.76
N VAL A 302 -2.98 -0.70 -14.04
CA VAL A 302 -1.75 0.10 -14.13
C VAL A 302 -1.01 -0.04 -12.81
N ALA A 303 0.21 -0.56 -12.85
CA ALA A 303 1.07 -0.62 -11.68
C ALA A 303 1.85 0.69 -11.54
N THR A 304 1.92 1.20 -10.32
CA THR A 304 2.86 2.25 -9.91
C THR A 304 3.91 1.65 -9.01
N ALA A 305 5.16 2.12 -9.11
CA ALA A 305 6.22 1.70 -8.19
C ALA A 305 5.77 1.82 -6.72
N PRO A 306 6.15 0.88 -5.84
CA PRO A 306 7.06 -0.25 -6.08
C PRO A 306 6.39 -1.47 -6.74
N TYR A 307 5.13 -1.37 -7.12
CA TYR A 307 4.40 -2.46 -7.77
C TYR A 307 4.71 -2.55 -9.27
N SER A 308 4.54 -3.74 -9.80
CA SER A 308 4.79 -4.08 -11.20
C SER A 308 3.80 -5.17 -11.65
N LEU A 309 3.75 -5.41 -12.95
CA LEU A 309 2.98 -6.51 -13.53
C LEU A 309 3.93 -7.48 -14.22
N VAL A 310 3.75 -8.77 -13.95
CA VAL A 310 4.53 -9.87 -14.54
C VAL A 310 3.62 -10.70 -15.43
N GLN A 311 4.01 -10.92 -16.68
CA GLN A 311 3.24 -11.76 -17.58
C GLN A 311 3.52 -13.24 -17.26
N ARG A 312 2.45 -13.99 -16.96
CA ARG A 312 2.51 -15.44 -16.74
C ARG A 312 2.50 -16.18 -18.07
N ALA A 313 2.90 -17.45 -18.07
CA ALA A 313 2.89 -18.30 -19.26
C ALA A 313 1.48 -18.49 -19.86
N SER A 314 0.43 -18.35 -19.03
CA SER A 314 -0.97 -18.34 -19.44
C SER A 314 -1.38 -17.08 -20.24
N GLY A 315 -0.54 -16.04 -20.24
CA GLY A 315 -0.83 -14.72 -20.81
C GLY A 315 -1.45 -13.73 -19.83
N GLU A 316 -1.92 -14.21 -18.66
CA GLU A 316 -2.44 -13.35 -17.59
C GLU A 316 -1.33 -12.49 -16.97
N MET A 317 -1.69 -11.28 -16.53
CA MET A 317 -0.78 -10.41 -15.80
C MET A 317 -0.94 -10.65 -14.30
N GLN A 318 0.17 -10.91 -13.60
CA GLN A 318 0.21 -11.08 -12.15
C GLN A 318 0.72 -9.80 -11.49
N TRP A 319 0.13 -9.42 -10.37
CA TRP A 319 0.68 -8.37 -9.53
C TRP A 319 2.01 -8.81 -8.92
N ALA A 320 2.97 -7.90 -8.88
CA ALA A 320 4.30 -8.14 -8.36
C ALA A 320 4.78 -6.93 -7.54
N LEU A 321 5.60 -7.19 -6.52
CA LEU A 321 6.30 -6.18 -5.74
C LEU A 321 7.78 -6.16 -6.16
N ASN A 322 8.28 -5.03 -6.66
CA ASN A 322 9.64 -4.90 -7.18
C ASN A 322 10.01 -6.00 -8.21
N GLY A 323 9.05 -6.39 -9.06
CA GLY A 323 9.19 -7.47 -10.03
C GLY A 323 8.98 -8.88 -9.46
N MET A 324 8.90 -9.05 -8.14
CA MET A 324 8.66 -10.35 -7.49
C MET A 324 7.16 -10.66 -7.49
N PRO A 325 6.70 -11.76 -8.12
CA PRO A 325 5.28 -12.07 -8.21
C PRO A 325 4.63 -12.28 -6.84
N LEU A 326 3.38 -11.81 -6.69
CA LEU A 326 2.62 -11.89 -5.43
C LEU A 326 1.63 -13.06 -5.45
N TYR A 327 1.57 -13.80 -4.34
CA TYR A 327 0.75 -14.99 -4.17
C TYR A 327 -0.07 -14.94 -2.88
N PHE A 328 -1.11 -15.75 -2.85
CA PHE A 328 -1.81 -16.17 -1.64
C PHE A 328 -1.26 -17.50 -1.15
N PHE A 329 -1.55 -17.87 0.09
CA PHE A 329 -1.33 -19.22 0.61
C PHE A 329 -2.65 -19.94 0.84
N ALA A 330 -2.81 -21.16 0.30
CA ALA A 330 -4.03 -21.95 0.45
C ALA A 330 -4.29 -22.39 1.90
N GLY A 331 -3.24 -22.47 2.74
CA GLY A 331 -3.38 -22.74 4.17
C GLY A 331 -3.80 -21.53 5.01
N ASP A 332 -3.91 -20.34 4.41
CA ASP A 332 -4.60 -19.22 5.03
C ASP A 332 -6.09 -19.32 4.68
N THR A 333 -6.91 -19.61 5.69
CA THR A 333 -8.37 -19.74 5.61
C THR A 333 -9.11 -18.50 6.10
N ALA A 334 -8.41 -17.55 6.73
CA ALA A 334 -8.99 -16.31 7.24
C ALA A 334 -8.01 -15.13 7.09
N ALA A 335 -8.56 -13.92 7.03
CA ALA A 335 -7.79 -12.68 7.02
C ALA A 335 -6.85 -12.59 8.25
N GLY A 336 -5.66 -12.01 8.05
CA GLY A 336 -4.63 -11.86 9.07
C GLY A 336 -3.86 -13.13 9.42
N GLN A 337 -4.21 -14.29 8.85
CA GLN A 337 -3.36 -15.47 8.92
C GLN A 337 -2.12 -15.30 8.03
N PHE A 338 -1.02 -15.90 8.48
CA PHE A 338 0.27 -15.85 7.79
C PHE A 338 0.97 -17.23 7.81
N ASN A 339 0.19 -18.29 7.71
CA ASN A 339 0.65 -19.68 7.86
C ASN A 339 1.63 -20.08 6.75
N GLY A 340 1.75 -19.28 5.68
CA GLY A 340 2.70 -19.47 4.59
C GLY A 340 4.11 -18.97 4.90
N GLU A 341 4.33 -18.21 5.98
CA GLU A 341 5.64 -17.66 6.30
C GLU A 341 6.66 -18.79 6.53
N ALA A 342 7.79 -18.70 5.83
CA ALA A 342 8.89 -19.67 5.86
C ALA A 342 8.51 -21.11 5.48
N VAL A 343 7.36 -21.35 4.84
CA VAL A 343 7.02 -22.68 4.31
C VAL A 343 8.08 -23.08 3.29
N GLY A 344 8.69 -24.25 3.48
CA GLY A 344 9.75 -24.75 2.59
C GLY A 344 11.05 -23.93 2.59
N ASN A 345 11.21 -22.99 3.53
CA ASN A 345 12.32 -22.02 3.60
C ASN A 345 12.49 -21.14 2.35
N ASN A 346 11.42 -20.98 1.55
CA ASN A 346 11.47 -20.21 0.31
C ASN A 346 10.20 -19.40 0.04
N TRP A 347 9.20 -19.45 0.92
CA TRP A 347 8.02 -18.59 0.85
C TRP A 347 8.03 -17.59 2.00
N PHE A 348 7.87 -16.32 1.66
CA PHE A 348 7.96 -15.24 2.64
C PHE A 348 6.83 -14.24 2.45
N VAL A 349 6.35 -13.72 3.56
CA VAL A 349 5.39 -12.61 3.58
C VAL A 349 5.95 -11.45 2.76
N ALA A 350 5.15 -10.92 1.85
CA ALA A 350 5.52 -9.82 0.98
C ALA A 350 5.61 -8.52 1.81
N ARG A 351 6.79 -7.91 1.78
CA ARG A 351 7.12 -6.70 2.56
C ARG A 351 7.61 -5.61 1.63
N VAL A 352 7.10 -4.40 1.83
CA VAL A 352 7.60 -3.23 1.10
C VAL A 352 8.80 -2.69 1.88
N PRO A 353 10.05 -2.90 1.43
CA PRO A 353 11.16 -2.15 2.01
C PRO A 353 10.93 -0.67 1.78
N SER A 354 11.56 0.16 2.62
CA SER A 354 11.58 1.60 2.40
C SER A 354 12.53 1.99 1.25
N VAL A 355 12.63 1.16 0.19
CA VAL A 355 13.62 1.22 -0.89
C VAL A 355 12.97 0.83 -2.23
N ALA A 356 13.29 1.57 -3.30
CA ALA A 356 12.95 1.23 -4.68
C ALA A 356 14.17 1.33 -5.59
N VAL A 357 14.08 0.74 -6.80
CA VAL A 357 15.11 0.89 -7.84
C VAL A 357 14.72 2.04 -8.77
N ASN A 358 15.60 3.01 -8.94
CA ASN A 358 15.47 4.11 -9.89
C ASN A 358 16.47 3.93 -11.06
N ASN A 359 16.02 4.22 -12.28
CA ASN A 359 16.88 4.26 -13.47
C ASN A 359 17.38 5.68 -13.70
N HIS A 360 18.50 6.03 -13.04
CA HIS A 360 19.09 7.35 -13.16
C HIS A 360 19.75 7.56 -14.52
N ALA A 361 19.50 8.69 -15.17
CA ALA A 361 19.91 8.96 -16.56
C ALA A 361 21.41 8.79 -16.80
N SER A 362 22.26 9.19 -15.84
CA SER A 362 23.72 9.11 -15.96
C SER A 362 24.39 8.04 -15.08
N LYS A 363 23.67 7.45 -14.13
CA LYS A 363 24.23 6.52 -13.14
C LYS A 363 23.65 5.11 -13.25
N GLY A 364 22.68 4.89 -14.13
CA GLY A 364 22.01 3.60 -14.30
C GLY A 364 21.12 3.25 -13.11
N ARG A 365 20.94 1.95 -12.87
CA ARG A 365 20.13 1.42 -11.76
C ARG A 365 20.79 1.73 -10.42
N LEU A 366 20.07 2.42 -9.55
CA LEU A 366 20.47 2.70 -8.17
C LEU A 366 19.28 2.54 -7.22
N PHE A 367 19.54 2.46 -5.92
CA PHE A 367 18.50 2.48 -4.90
C PHE A 367 18.14 3.90 -4.50
N VAL A 368 16.83 4.14 -4.37
CA VAL A 368 16.26 5.34 -3.74
C VAL A 368 15.40 4.93 -2.56
N ALA A 369 15.26 5.81 -1.58
CA ALA A 369 14.29 5.60 -0.51
C ALA A 369 12.88 5.72 -1.07
N HIS A 370 11.98 4.84 -0.64
CA HIS A 370 10.62 4.81 -1.17
C HIS A 370 9.66 4.22 -0.14
N GLY A 371 8.35 4.30 -0.37
CA GLY A 371 7.35 3.69 0.51
C GLY A 371 7.32 4.29 1.92
N ASN A 372 7.16 3.45 2.94
CA ASN A 372 7.04 3.90 4.33
C ASN A 372 8.43 4.20 4.93
N ILE A 373 8.91 5.43 4.76
CA ILE A 373 10.15 5.91 5.40
C ILE A 373 9.79 6.43 6.79
N VAL A 374 10.65 6.13 7.78
CA VAL A 374 10.52 6.66 9.14
C VAL A 374 11.79 7.40 9.54
N ASN A 375 11.66 8.30 10.51
CA ASN A 375 12.80 8.93 11.18
C ASN A 375 13.32 8.06 12.35
N ALA A 376 14.30 8.58 13.09
CA ALA A 376 14.91 7.87 14.23
C ALA A 376 13.92 7.52 15.36
N SER A 377 12.80 8.24 15.48
CA SER A 377 11.74 7.94 16.46
C SER A 377 10.68 6.98 15.94
N GLY A 378 10.83 6.48 14.71
CA GLY A 378 9.83 5.61 14.06
C GLY A 378 8.61 6.35 13.51
N THR A 379 8.64 7.69 13.45
CA THR A 379 7.56 8.50 12.87
C THR A 379 7.75 8.59 11.37
N ALA A 380 6.67 8.52 10.59
CA ALA A 380 6.71 8.66 9.14
C ALA A 380 7.44 9.95 8.72
N ASP A 381 8.38 9.83 7.79
CA ASP A 381 9.20 10.92 7.27
C ASP A 381 9.24 10.87 5.74
N ASN A 382 8.31 11.58 5.13
CA ASN A 382 8.19 11.65 3.67
C ASN A 382 9.14 12.68 3.03
N SER A 383 9.93 13.42 3.82
CA SER A 383 10.77 14.50 3.30
C SER A 383 11.91 14.03 2.39
N ARG A 384 12.27 12.75 2.48
CA ARG A 384 13.31 12.10 1.68
C ARG A 384 12.80 10.98 0.78
N LEU A 385 11.52 11.00 0.43
CA LEU A 385 11.00 10.10 -0.60
C LEU A 385 11.73 10.32 -1.93
N ASP A 386 12.13 9.21 -2.55
CA ASP A 386 12.83 9.14 -3.83
C ASP A 386 14.25 9.74 -3.85
N PHE A 387 14.86 9.98 -2.68
CA PHE A 387 16.27 10.37 -2.56
C PHE A 387 17.19 9.16 -2.74
N THR A 388 18.34 9.37 -3.37
CA THR A 388 19.37 8.35 -3.58
C THR A 388 19.89 7.80 -2.24
N LEU A 389 20.11 6.49 -2.20
CA LEU A 389 20.69 5.80 -1.06
C LEU A 389 22.15 5.45 -1.30
N TYR A 390 22.93 5.43 -0.22
CA TYR A 390 24.37 5.19 -0.22
C TYR A 390 24.76 4.13 0.81
N THR A 391 25.89 3.47 0.58
CA THR A 391 26.58 2.60 1.54
C THR A 391 27.90 3.23 1.96
N PHE A 392 28.33 2.94 3.18
CA PHE A 392 29.60 3.43 3.73
C PHE A 392 30.64 2.30 3.76
N ASP A 393 31.79 2.51 3.16
CA ASP A 393 32.81 1.46 2.99
C ASP A 393 33.48 1.06 4.31
N GLN A 394 33.36 1.88 5.36
CA GLN A 394 33.83 1.55 6.71
C GLN A 394 32.83 0.70 7.51
N ASP A 395 31.60 0.55 7.02
CA ASP A 395 30.62 -0.33 7.64
C ASP A 395 30.91 -1.80 7.30
N THR A 396 30.52 -2.70 8.21
CA THR A 396 30.60 -4.14 7.99
C THR A 396 29.19 -4.73 7.97
N PRO A 397 28.97 -5.91 7.34
CA PRO A 397 27.65 -6.51 7.30
C PRO A 397 27.03 -6.64 8.70
N GLY A 398 25.87 -5.99 8.89
CA GLY A 398 25.14 -5.99 10.16
C GLY A 398 25.56 -4.90 11.16
N GLN A 399 26.60 -4.11 10.89
CA GLN A 399 27.15 -3.12 11.82
C GLN A 399 27.53 -1.81 11.13
N THR A 400 27.02 -0.71 11.69
CA THR A 400 27.36 0.67 11.31
C THR A 400 28.50 1.20 12.18
N THR A 401 29.42 1.95 11.59
CA THR A 401 30.43 2.80 12.26
C THR A 401 30.05 4.29 12.20
N CYS A 402 29.07 4.65 11.36
CA CYS A 402 28.60 6.02 11.22
C CYS A 402 27.72 6.43 12.41
N PHE A 403 28.29 7.13 13.39
CA PHE A 403 27.58 7.70 14.54
C PHE A 403 27.90 9.20 14.72
N GLY A 404 27.13 9.89 15.56
CA GLY A 404 27.38 11.30 15.92
C GLY A 404 27.41 12.21 14.69
N GLY A 405 28.51 12.95 14.51
CA GLY A 405 28.68 13.87 13.37
C GLY A 405 28.57 13.20 12.00
N CYS A 406 28.89 11.90 11.89
CA CYS A 406 28.68 11.17 10.65
C CYS A 406 27.20 11.16 10.24
N LEU A 407 26.28 10.89 11.17
CA LEU A 407 24.84 10.86 10.91
C LEU A 407 24.24 12.22 10.56
N VAL A 408 24.93 13.31 10.91
CA VAL A 408 24.50 14.66 10.53
C VAL A 408 24.68 14.88 9.03
N ALA A 409 25.81 14.41 8.48
CA ALA A 409 26.08 14.46 7.05
C ALA A 409 25.42 13.33 6.25
N TRP A 410 25.27 12.16 6.90
CA TRP A 410 24.78 10.92 6.31
C TRP A 410 23.64 10.34 7.14
N PRO A 411 22.42 10.91 7.06
CA PRO A 411 21.29 10.41 7.80
C PRO A 411 20.99 8.95 7.44
N ALA A 412 20.70 8.12 8.42
CA ALA A 412 20.35 6.72 8.19
C ALA A 412 18.95 6.59 7.54
N LEU A 413 18.78 5.60 6.65
CA LEU A 413 17.47 5.10 6.27
C LEU A 413 16.92 4.22 7.41
N TYR A 414 16.28 4.86 8.38
CA TYR A 414 15.70 4.13 9.50
C TYR A 414 14.62 3.16 9.03
N ALA A 415 14.57 2.02 9.71
CA ALA A 415 13.56 1.01 9.49
C ALA A 415 12.49 1.10 10.59
N PRO A 416 11.20 0.92 10.25
CA PRO A 416 10.14 0.81 11.23
C PRO A 416 10.46 -0.19 12.36
N ALA A 417 9.93 0.05 13.56
CA ALA A 417 10.19 -0.82 14.72
C ALA A 417 9.82 -2.29 14.46
N ASP A 418 8.82 -2.50 13.61
CA ASP A 418 8.28 -3.78 13.21
C ASP A 418 8.95 -4.37 11.96
N ALA A 419 9.91 -3.67 11.35
CA ALA A 419 10.60 -4.11 10.14
C ALA A 419 11.33 -5.46 10.35
N LYS A 420 11.28 -6.27 9.30
CA LYS A 420 11.89 -7.60 9.19
C LYS A 420 12.70 -7.70 7.89
N ALA A 421 13.79 -8.48 7.94
CA ALA A 421 14.60 -8.81 6.76
C ALA A 421 13.79 -9.60 5.72
N PHE A 422 14.14 -9.48 4.44
CA PHE A 422 13.60 -10.27 3.34
C PHE A 422 14.57 -10.19 2.14
N GLY A 423 14.80 -11.31 1.45
CA GLY A 423 15.80 -11.39 0.36
C GLY A 423 17.17 -10.84 0.79
N ASP A 424 17.77 -9.98 -0.05
CA ASP A 424 19.04 -9.30 0.24
C ASP A 424 18.89 -8.10 1.20
N PHE A 425 17.67 -7.71 1.57
CA PHE A 425 17.43 -6.64 2.53
C PHE A 425 17.44 -7.18 3.95
N SER A 426 18.18 -6.51 4.81
CA SER A 426 18.30 -6.82 6.24
C SER A 426 17.97 -5.59 7.08
N VAL A 427 17.72 -5.82 8.37
CA VAL A 427 17.46 -4.76 9.34
C VAL A 427 18.52 -4.86 10.42
N ILE A 428 19.31 -3.80 10.60
CA ILE A 428 20.31 -3.73 11.67
C ILE A 428 19.74 -2.98 12.86
N VAL A 429 20.15 -3.35 14.06
CA VAL A 429 19.87 -2.60 15.29
C VAL A 429 21.04 -1.63 15.50
N ARG A 430 20.77 -0.33 15.37
CA ARG A 430 21.80 0.71 15.51
C ARG A 430 22.18 0.96 16.97
N ASP A 431 21.22 0.82 17.87
CA ASP A 431 21.40 1.00 19.30
C ASP A 431 20.55 -0.04 20.04
N ALA A 432 21.22 -0.94 20.75
CA ALA A 432 20.59 -2.03 21.48
C ALA A 432 19.75 -1.55 22.68
N ASN A 433 20.01 -0.34 23.20
CA ASN A 433 19.27 0.21 24.34
C ASN A 433 17.94 0.83 23.91
N THR A 434 17.93 1.48 22.73
CA THR A 434 16.73 2.15 22.20
C THR A 434 15.96 1.30 21.20
N GLY A 435 16.58 0.25 20.66
CA GLY A 435 15.97 -0.63 19.65
C GLY A 435 15.81 0.03 18.28
N VAL A 436 16.46 1.17 18.03
CA VAL A 436 16.39 1.90 16.76
C VAL A 436 16.98 1.04 15.65
N LYS A 437 16.22 0.90 14.56
CA LYS A 437 16.54 0.03 13.43
C LYS A 437 16.88 0.82 12.16
N GLN A 438 17.67 0.23 11.28
CA GLN A 438 18.01 0.78 9.97
C GLN A 438 17.97 -0.31 8.90
N TRP A 439 17.52 0.06 7.71
CA TRP A 439 17.57 -0.81 6.55
C TRP A 439 19.00 -0.98 6.03
N ALA A 440 19.32 -2.19 5.62
CA ALA A 440 20.59 -2.56 5.05
C ALA A 440 20.39 -3.44 3.80
N TYR A 441 21.28 -3.34 2.82
CA TYR A 441 21.29 -4.18 1.63
C TYR A 441 22.56 -5.02 1.58
N LYS A 442 22.43 -6.34 1.43
CA LYS A 442 23.54 -7.31 1.56
C LYS A 442 24.33 -7.10 2.86
N GLY A 443 23.61 -6.75 3.92
CA GLY A 443 24.16 -6.44 5.24
C GLY A 443 24.75 -5.03 5.40
N LEU A 444 24.94 -4.26 4.33
CA LEU A 444 25.50 -2.91 4.40
C LEU A 444 24.42 -1.87 4.72
N PRO A 445 24.58 -1.03 5.76
CA PRO A 445 23.56 -0.06 6.15
C PRO A 445 23.35 1.01 5.06
N LEU A 446 22.09 1.42 4.87
CA LEU A 446 21.69 2.38 3.84
C LEU A 446 21.53 3.79 4.43
N TYR A 447 22.08 4.79 3.74
CA TYR A 447 22.11 6.18 4.17
C TYR A 447 21.60 7.13 3.09
N PHE A 448 21.11 8.28 3.52
CA PHE A 448 20.93 9.47 2.72
C PHE A 448 22.20 10.31 2.75
N TYR A 449 22.32 11.26 1.81
CA TYR A 449 23.31 12.33 1.88
C TYR A 449 22.62 13.68 2.09
N VAL A 450 23.09 14.48 3.04
CA VAL A 450 22.45 15.79 3.36
C VAL A 450 22.63 16.83 2.25
N GLY A 451 23.62 16.66 1.37
CA GLY A 451 23.84 17.55 0.24
C GLY A 451 22.92 17.28 -0.96
N ASP A 452 22.25 16.13 -0.98
CA ASP A 452 21.17 15.89 -1.93
C ASP A 452 19.95 16.71 -1.48
N THR A 453 19.40 17.52 -2.38
CA THR A 453 18.31 18.48 -2.08
C THR A 453 17.03 18.16 -2.84
N ALA A 454 17.11 17.30 -3.85
CA ALA A 454 15.98 16.83 -4.63
C ALA A 454 16.09 15.31 -4.94
N PRO A 455 14.95 14.64 -5.17
CA PRO A 455 14.94 13.28 -5.71
C PRO A 455 15.77 13.16 -6.99
N GLY A 456 16.58 12.11 -7.08
CA GLY A 456 17.50 11.88 -8.19
C GLY A 456 18.85 12.57 -8.07
N ASP A 457 19.08 13.43 -7.06
CA ASP A 457 20.43 13.91 -6.77
C ASP A 457 21.34 12.72 -6.39
N VAL A 458 22.60 12.75 -6.87
CA VAL A 458 23.61 11.69 -6.68
C VAL A 458 24.93 12.29 -6.20
N THR A 459 24.87 13.35 -5.39
CA THR A 459 26.04 14.17 -5.02
C THR A 459 26.86 13.57 -3.88
N GLY A 460 26.36 12.51 -3.23
CA GLY A 460 26.98 11.79 -2.13
C GLY A 460 28.00 10.72 -2.53
N GLU A 461 28.58 10.77 -3.73
CA GLU A 461 29.62 9.82 -4.13
C GLU A 461 30.99 10.37 -3.74
N TYR A 462 31.63 9.77 -2.72
CA TYR A 462 32.94 10.15 -2.20
C TYR A 462 33.84 8.91 -2.07
N THR A 463 35.11 9.10 -1.68
CA THR A 463 36.10 8.01 -1.59
C THR A 463 35.63 6.81 -0.78
N ASP A 464 34.89 7.03 0.32
CA ASP A 464 34.39 5.96 1.20
C ASP A 464 32.85 5.81 1.14
N TRP A 465 32.16 6.58 0.29
CA TRP A 465 30.70 6.60 0.20
C TRP A 465 30.26 6.29 -1.22
N THR A 466 29.57 5.16 -1.36
CA THR A 466 29.21 4.62 -2.67
C THR A 466 27.68 4.63 -2.83
N ILE A 467 27.19 4.96 -4.03
CA ILE A 467 25.76 4.83 -4.35
C ILE A 467 25.33 3.37 -4.17
N ALA A 468 24.28 3.14 -3.39
CA ALA A 468 23.72 1.81 -3.16
C ALA A 468 23.01 1.32 -4.43
N ARG A 469 23.23 0.05 -4.80
CA ARG A 469 22.75 -0.52 -6.07
C ARG A 469 22.19 -1.94 -5.88
N PRO A 470 21.15 -2.32 -6.65
CA PRO A 470 20.61 -3.68 -6.67
C PRO A 470 21.63 -4.69 -7.21
#